data_AF-A0A833LFJ6-F1
#
_entry.id   AF-A0A833LFJ6-F1
#
_cell.length_a   1.000
_cell.length_b   1.000
_cell.length_c   1.000
_cell.angle_alpha   90.00
_cell.angle_beta   90.00
_cell.angle_gamma   90.00
#
_symmetry.space_group_name_H-M   'P 1'
#
loop_
_entity.id
_entity.type
_entity.pdbx_description
1 polymer ?
#
loop_
_entity_poly.entity_id
_entity_poly.type
_entity_poly.pdbx_seq_one_letter_code
_entity_poly.pdbx_strand_id
1 'polypeptide(L)'
;FSALQADLARGRSDRFVFYVFDLLYLDGYDLRAAPLVARKELLEKIVGGGAGVVRYSRHFEEEGALVLRHACRLSLEGVVSKLRDAPYRAGRVRSWVKSKCSARQEFVIGGYAPSTTSRKAVGSLALGVYEGDALRHVGRVGTGFDAAVAERLFETLDRMRIETSPFAERLGAEEARQLRYVRPELVAEVEFRGWTADDRLRHASFRGLREDKPAREIVRETPKPATLAKPQRRSVKLTHPDRLYWPDDGVTKEGLADYYVEIWRHIAPFIVGRPLALLRCPDGVGGEAFFQKHAWKRLDRNIVLAKDPKEPSEEPLIGVRDLDGLMGLVQSAVLEIHPWGSTLADWERPDRIVMDLDPGEDTPWTAVIAAAQEMRRRLEEAGLSAFVKTSGGKGLHVVSPLAPLAEWPAVKAFT
;
A
#
# COMPACT_ATOMS: atom_id res chain seq x y z
N PHE A 1 -8.57 -4.82 -22.16
CA PHE A 1 -9.79 -5.14 -22.93
C PHE A 1 -9.66 -6.42 -23.75
N SER A 2 -8.46 -6.84 -24.16
CA SER A 2 -8.24 -8.06 -24.96
C SER A 2 -8.80 -9.34 -24.31
N ALA A 3 -8.70 -9.49 -22.97
CA ALA A 3 -9.28 -10.62 -22.25
C ALA A 3 -10.82 -10.68 -22.37
N LEU A 4 -11.51 -9.55 -22.22
CA LEU A 4 -12.95 -9.45 -22.41
C LEU A 4 -13.36 -9.81 -23.84
N GLN A 5 -12.62 -9.31 -24.84
CA GLN A 5 -12.87 -9.61 -26.25
C GLN A 5 -12.66 -11.11 -26.55
N ALA A 6 -11.62 -11.72 -25.98
CA ALA A 6 -11.33 -13.14 -26.15
C ALA A 6 -12.40 -14.04 -25.50
N ASP A 7 -12.92 -13.66 -24.33
CA ASP A 7 -13.99 -14.43 -23.66
C ASP A 7 -15.33 -14.26 -24.37
N LEU A 8 -15.66 -13.06 -24.86
CA LEU A 8 -16.84 -12.83 -25.72
C LEU A 8 -16.76 -13.63 -27.02
N ALA A 9 -15.59 -13.63 -27.69
CA ALA A 9 -15.39 -14.39 -28.93
C ALA A 9 -15.49 -15.92 -28.73
N ARG A 10 -15.26 -16.40 -27.51
CA ARG A 10 -15.37 -17.82 -27.12
C ARG A 10 -16.70 -18.16 -26.46
N GLY A 11 -17.66 -17.23 -26.39
CA GLY A 11 -18.96 -17.43 -25.77
C GLY A 11 -18.91 -17.69 -24.25
N ARG A 12 -17.84 -17.28 -23.56
CA ARG A 12 -17.67 -17.51 -22.11
C ARG A 12 -18.16 -16.30 -21.33
N SER A 13 -19.21 -16.49 -20.52
CA SER A 13 -19.83 -15.45 -19.69
C SER A 13 -19.72 -15.70 -18.17
N ASP A 14 -19.25 -16.88 -17.78
CA ASP A 14 -19.10 -17.34 -16.39
C ASP A 14 -18.13 -16.49 -15.56
N ARG A 15 -17.23 -15.74 -16.22
CA ARG A 15 -16.24 -14.87 -15.59
C ARG A 15 -16.64 -13.40 -15.54
N PHE A 16 -17.82 -13.05 -16.07
CA PHE A 16 -18.24 -11.66 -16.16
C PHE A 16 -18.80 -11.17 -14.83
N VAL A 17 -18.35 -10.00 -14.41
CA VAL A 17 -18.80 -9.34 -13.18
C VAL A 17 -19.15 -7.91 -13.53
N PHE A 18 -20.36 -7.49 -13.16
CA PHE A 18 -20.86 -6.14 -13.35
C PHE A 18 -20.75 -5.35 -12.05
N TYR A 19 -19.78 -4.43 -12.00
CA TYR A 19 -19.60 -3.53 -10.86
C TYR A 19 -20.48 -2.28 -11.03
N VAL A 20 -21.52 -2.17 -10.20
CA VAL A 20 -22.46 -1.05 -10.17
C VAL A 20 -21.96 0.00 -9.19
N PHE A 21 -21.93 1.27 -9.62
CA PHE A 21 -21.34 2.36 -8.84
C PHE A 21 -22.27 3.56 -8.62
N ASP A 22 -23.47 3.56 -9.21
CA ASP A 22 -24.48 4.63 -9.10
C ASP A 22 -25.89 4.06 -9.36
N LEU A 23 -26.93 4.72 -8.83
CA LEU A 23 -28.33 4.36 -9.00
C LEU A 23 -29.11 5.56 -9.53
N LEU A 24 -29.55 5.49 -10.78
CA LEU A 24 -30.17 6.61 -11.47
C LEU A 24 -31.70 6.59 -11.39
N TYR A 25 -32.29 5.42 -11.19
CA TYR A 25 -33.74 5.21 -11.17
C TYR A 25 -34.07 4.04 -10.25
N LEU A 26 -35.14 4.15 -9.48
CA LEU A 26 -35.63 3.11 -8.58
C LEU A 26 -37.15 3.17 -8.48
N ASP A 27 -37.84 2.08 -8.79
CA ASP A 27 -39.27 1.86 -8.51
C ASP A 27 -40.23 3.03 -8.85
N GLY A 28 -40.05 3.64 -10.03
CA GLY A 28 -40.89 4.76 -10.46
C GLY A 28 -40.27 6.14 -10.25
N TYR A 29 -39.16 6.23 -9.51
CA TYR A 29 -38.53 7.49 -9.12
C TYR A 29 -37.22 7.72 -9.87
N ASP A 30 -37.12 8.90 -10.51
CA ASP A 30 -35.88 9.39 -11.10
C ASP A 30 -34.98 10.01 -10.01
N LEU A 31 -33.84 9.36 -9.75
CA LEU A 31 -32.91 9.76 -8.71
C LEU A 31 -31.79 10.65 -9.23
N ARG A 32 -31.73 10.98 -10.52
CA ARG A 32 -30.61 11.73 -11.10
C ARG A 32 -30.38 13.10 -10.45
N ALA A 33 -31.45 13.74 -9.97
CA ALA A 33 -31.36 15.03 -9.26
C ALA A 33 -30.89 14.90 -7.80
N ALA A 34 -30.96 13.71 -7.21
CA ALA A 34 -30.58 13.47 -5.82
C ALA A 34 -29.05 13.51 -5.62
N PRO A 35 -28.54 13.83 -4.43
CA PRO A 35 -27.13 13.73 -4.08
C PRO A 35 -26.53 12.33 -4.33
N LEU A 36 -25.26 12.25 -4.75
CA LEU A 36 -24.59 10.98 -5.03
C LEU A 36 -24.63 10.01 -3.84
N VAL A 37 -24.43 10.50 -2.61
CA VAL A 37 -24.45 9.64 -1.41
C VAL A 37 -25.80 8.98 -1.22
N ALA A 38 -26.90 9.74 -1.30
CA ALA A 38 -28.24 9.17 -1.18
C ALA A 38 -28.51 8.09 -2.24
N ARG A 39 -28.04 8.30 -3.48
CA ARG A 39 -28.15 7.28 -4.55
C ARG A 39 -27.34 6.02 -4.22
N LYS A 40 -26.14 6.17 -3.66
CA LYS A 40 -25.25 5.05 -3.31
C LYS A 40 -25.75 4.28 -2.08
N GLU A 41 -26.31 4.94 -1.08
CA GLU A 41 -26.95 4.30 0.08
C GLU A 41 -28.13 3.41 -0.33
N LEU A 42 -28.98 3.91 -1.25
CA LEU A 42 -30.07 3.11 -1.82
C LEU A 42 -29.53 1.95 -2.65
N LEU A 43 -28.48 2.18 -3.46
CA LEU A 43 -27.86 1.14 -4.27
C LEU A 43 -27.30 -0.02 -3.44
N GLU A 44 -26.62 0.30 -2.33
CA GLU A 44 -26.02 -0.72 -1.46
C GLU A 44 -27.09 -1.62 -0.83
N LYS A 45 -28.25 -1.06 -0.46
CA LYS A 45 -29.39 -1.84 0.05
C LYS A 45 -29.98 -2.79 -0.99
N ILE A 46 -29.96 -2.43 -2.27
CA ILE A 46 -30.51 -3.24 -3.37
C ILE A 46 -29.55 -4.40 -3.73
N VAL A 47 -28.25 -4.10 -3.86
CA VAL A 47 -27.27 -5.09 -4.33
C VAL A 47 -26.78 -5.99 -3.18
N GLY A 48 -26.72 -5.46 -1.96
CA GLY A 48 -26.18 -6.17 -0.79
C GLY A 48 -24.67 -6.40 -0.84
N GLY A 49 -24.15 -7.15 0.15
CA GLY A 49 -22.71 -7.44 0.31
C GLY A 49 -22.21 -8.74 -0.35
N GLY A 50 -23.01 -9.38 -1.21
CA GLY A 50 -22.74 -10.72 -1.73
C GLY A 50 -21.72 -10.80 -2.88
N ALA A 51 -21.21 -12.01 -3.13
CA ALA A 51 -20.21 -12.33 -4.17
C ALA A 51 -20.80 -12.58 -5.58
N GLY A 52 -22.01 -12.10 -5.86
CA GLY A 52 -22.75 -12.36 -7.11
C GLY A 52 -22.15 -11.73 -8.37
N VAL A 53 -22.84 -11.94 -9.51
CA VAL A 53 -22.47 -11.38 -10.83
C VAL A 53 -22.58 -9.85 -10.83
N VAL A 54 -23.55 -9.30 -10.11
CA VAL A 54 -23.69 -7.86 -9.88
C VAL A 54 -23.07 -7.52 -8.54
N ARG A 55 -22.12 -6.58 -8.51
CA ARG A 55 -21.38 -6.20 -7.30
C ARG A 55 -21.44 -4.71 -7.08
N TYR A 56 -21.60 -4.31 -5.83
CA TYR A 56 -21.54 -2.90 -5.46
C TYR A 56 -20.09 -2.41 -5.41
N SER A 57 -19.79 -1.35 -6.16
CA SER A 57 -18.52 -0.64 -6.07
C SER A 57 -18.58 0.35 -4.92
N ARG A 58 -18.05 -0.10 -3.76
CA ARG A 58 -17.86 0.71 -2.57
C ARG A 58 -16.97 1.92 -2.84
N HIS A 59 -17.09 2.90 -1.95
CA HIS A 59 -16.32 4.14 -2.01
C HIS A 59 -15.64 4.40 -0.68
N PHE A 60 -14.69 5.32 -0.76
CA PHE A 60 -13.83 5.78 0.33
C PHE A 60 -14.15 7.27 0.54
N GLU A 61 -14.29 7.70 1.78
CA GLU A 61 -14.46 9.12 2.18
C GLU A 61 -13.14 9.78 2.60
N GLU A 62 -12.03 9.07 2.40
CA GLU A 62 -10.67 9.48 2.73
C GLU A 62 -10.06 10.41 1.68
N GLU A 63 -8.90 11.00 2.01
CA GLU A 63 -8.16 11.88 1.10
C GLU A 63 -7.84 11.20 -0.25
N GLY A 64 -8.20 11.85 -1.36
CA GLY A 64 -8.01 11.30 -2.70
C GLY A 64 -6.55 10.94 -3.04
N ALA A 65 -5.58 11.69 -2.50
CA ALA A 65 -4.15 11.38 -2.70
C ALA A 65 -3.74 10.08 -2.00
N LEU A 66 -4.28 9.82 -0.80
CA LEU A 66 -4.07 8.57 -0.06
C LEU A 66 -4.66 7.39 -0.83
N VAL A 67 -5.93 7.48 -1.22
CA VAL A 67 -6.64 6.41 -1.96
C VAL A 67 -5.93 6.14 -3.30
N LEU A 68 -5.51 7.17 -4.03
CA LEU A 68 -4.76 7.00 -5.27
C LEU A 68 -3.43 6.25 -5.05
N ARG A 69 -2.65 6.64 -4.04
CA ARG A 69 -1.37 5.97 -3.73
C ARG A 69 -1.58 4.49 -3.41
N HIS A 70 -2.63 4.14 -2.67
CA HIS A 70 -2.95 2.73 -2.38
C HIS A 70 -3.48 1.98 -3.60
N ALA A 71 -4.34 2.60 -4.41
CA ALA A 71 -4.79 2.04 -5.68
C ALA A 71 -3.62 1.70 -6.61
N CYS A 72 -2.60 2.57 -6.66
CA CYS A 72 -1.40 2.31 -7.46
C CYS A 72 -0.55 1.17 -6.90
N ARG A 73 -0.42 1.04 -5.57
CA ARG A 73 0.26 -0.11 -4.96
C ARG A 73 -0.47 -1.44 -5.22
N LEU A 74 -1.80 -1.41 -5.30
CA LEU A 74 -2.63 -2.57 -5.64
C LEU A 74 -2.68 -2.84 -7.15
N SER A 75 -1.88 -2.14 -7.96
CA SER A 75 -1.85 -2.27 -9.43
C SER A 75 -3.21 -2.00 -10.10
N LEU A 76 -4.06 -1.17 -9.49
CA LEU A 76 -5.29 -0.67 -10.10
C LEU A 76 -4.98 0.47 -11.09
N GLU A 77 -5.88 0.74 -12.04
CA GLU A 77 -5.67 1.80 -13.06
C GLU A 77 -5.60 3.21 -12.44
N GLY A 78 -6.24 3.41 -11.29
CA GLY A 78 -6.37 4.69 -10.61
C GLY A 78 -7.69 4.78 -9.86
N VAL A 79 -8.14 6.02 -9.60
CA VAL A 79 -9.36 6.32 -8.84
C VAL A 79 -10.26 7.28 -9.60
N VAL A 80 -11.55 7.28 -9.26
CA VAL A 80 -12.53 8.27 -9.73
C VAL A 80 -13.11 8.97 -8.51
N SER A 81 -12.70 10.22 -8.29
CA SER A 81 -13.26 11.08 -7.25
C SER A 81 -14.55 11.71 -7.75
N LYS A 82 -15.61 11.68 -6.95
CA LYS A 82 -16.91 12.26 -7.29
C LYS A 82 -17.37 13.18 -6.17
N LEU A 83 -17.90 14.35 -6.51
CA LEU A 83 -18.50 15.25 -5.53
C LEU A 83 -19.71 14.57 -4.88
N ARG A 84 -19.70 14.56 -3.55
CA ARG A 84 -20.61 13.80 -2.67
C ARG A 84 -22.07 14.21 -2.83
N ASP A 85 -22.29 15.50 -2.98
CA ASP A 85 -23.57 16.18 -3.04
C ASP A 85 -24.04 16.46 -4.48
N ALA A 86 -23.25 16.08 -5.49
CA ALA A 86 -23.56 16.39 -6.87
C ALA A 86 -24.67 15.50 -7.45
N PRO A 87 -25.62 16.08 -8.22
CA PRO A 87 -26.57 15.32 -9.01
C PRO A 87 -25.85 14.58 -10.15
N TYR A 88 -26.48 13.52 -10.65
CA TYR A 88 -26.02 12.88 -11.88
C TYR A 88 -26.33 13.76 -13.09
N ARG A 89 -25.34 13.94 -13.96
CA ARG A 89 -25.49 14.63 -15.26
C ARG A 89 -24.80 13.79 -16.32
N ALA A 90 -25.50 13.51 -17.42
CA ALA A 90 -24.93 12.79 -18.55
C ALA A 90 -23.87 13.64 -19.27
N GLY A 91 -22.85 12.99 -19.82
CA GLY A 91 -21.78 13.66 -20.56
C GLY A 91 -20.57 14.06 -19.70
N ARG A 92 -19.75 14.99 -20.20
CA ARG A 92 -18.52 15.42 -19.53
C ARG A 92 -18.82 16.45 -18.45
N VAL A 93 -18.53 16.10 -17.21
CA VAL A 93 -18.82 16.92 -16.03
C VAL A 93 -17.54 17.18 -15.23
N ARG A 94 -17.52 18.27 -14.45
CA ARG A 94 -16.41 18.59 -13.53
C ARG A 94 -16.55 17.98 -12.14
N SER A 95 -17.74 17.48 -11.81
CA SER A 95 -18.01 16.84 -10.51
C SER A 95 -17.34 15.47 -10.38
N TRP A 96 -16.79 14.92 -11.46
CA TRP A 96 -16.10 13.63 -11.49
C TRP A 96 -14.69 13.85 -12.02
N VAL A 97 -13.69 13.41 -11.25
CA VAL A 97 -12.28 13.53 -11.60
C VAL A 97 -11.66 12.15 -11.62
N LYS A 98 -11.12 11.73 -12.76
CA LYS A 98 -10.37 10.48 -12.88
C LYS A 98 -8.88 10.77 -12.71
N SER A 99 -8.28 10.20 -11.68
CA SER A 99 -6.85 10.26 -11.42
C SER A 99 -6.25 8.88 -11.71
N LYS A 100 -5.22 8.82 -12.55
CA LYS A 100 -4.63 7.55 -13.01
C LYS A 100 -3.31 7.29 -12.31
N CYS A 101 -2.99 6.02 -12.09
CA CYS A 101 -1.65 5.60 -11.74
C CYS A 101 -0.77 5.70 -12.99
N SER A 102 0.35 6.41 -12.90
CA SER A 102 1.40 6.39 -13.92
C SER A 102 2.62 5.67 -13.37
N ALA A 103 3.17 4.76 -14.17
CA ALA A 103 4.43 4.11 -13.90
C ALA A 103 5.53 4.91 -14.59
N ARG A 104 6.68 5.07 -13.93
CA ARG A 104 7.86 5.73 -14.48
C ARG A 104 9.01 4.76 -14.34
N GLN A 105 9.69 4.49 -15.45
CA GLN A 105 10.78 3.52 -15.52
C GLN A 105 11.80 3.98 -16.56
N GLU A 106 13.03 3.51 -16.43
CA GLU A 106 14.05 3.66 -17.44
C GLU A 106 14.01 2.58 -18.53
N PHE A 107 14.41 2.96 -19.74
CA PHE A 107 14.48 2.13 -20.94
C PHE A 107 15.71 2.48 -21.77
N VAL A 108 16.28 1.50 -22.46
CA VAL A 108 17.42 1.71 -23.36
C VAL A 108 16.92 2.16 -24.73
N ILE A 109 17.57 3.16 -25.32
CA ILE A 109 17.27 3.62 -26.68
C ILE A 109 17.98 2.70 -27.67
N GLY A 110 17.21 1.94 -28.47
CA GLY A 110 17.76 1.09 -29.54
C GLY A 110 17.62 1.70 -30.95
N GLY A 111 16.90 2.81 -31.08
CA GLY A 111 16.78 3.54 -32.33
C GLY A 111 15.89 4.76 -32.25
N TYR A 112 15.83 5.54 -33.33
CA TYR A 112 14.94 6.69 -33.45
C TYR A 112 14.35 6.79 -34.86
N ALA A 113 13.17 7.40 -35.00
CA ALA A 113 12.69 7.90 -36.29
C ALA A 113 12.70 9.43 -36.31
N PRO A 114 13.11 10.04 -37.43
CA PRO A 114 13.02 11.49 -37.60
C PRO A 114 11.58 12.01 -37.48
N SER A 115 11.45 13.26 -37.06
CA SER A 115 10.16 13.95 -37.06
C SER A 115 9.68 14.16 -38.49
N THR A 116 8.36 14.12 -38.68
CA THR A 116 7.71 14.49 -39.95
C THR A 116 7.79 15.99 -40.22
N THR A 117 7.99 16.81 -39.18
CA THR A 117 8.07 18.28 -39.28
C THR A 117 9.50 18.79 -39.40
N SER A 118 10.50 18.03 -38.97
CA SER A 118 11.92 18.39 -39.09
C SER A 118 12.79 17.15 -39.24
N ARG A 119 13.61 17.12 -40.28
CA ARG A 119 14.56 16.02 -40.53
C ARG A 119 15.73 15.98 -39.54
N LYS A 120 15.93 17.06 -38.77
CA LYS A 120 16.99 17.18 -37.74
C LYS A 120 16.46 17.02 -36.31
N ALA A 121 15.22 16.56 -36.16
CA ALA A 121 14.61 16.31 -34.85
C ALA A 121 14.14 14.86 -34.76
N VAL A 122 14.17 14.30 -33.55
CA VAL A 122 13.55 13.01 -33.26
C VAL A 122 12.02 13.17 -33.24
N GLY A 123 11.32 12.32 -33.98
CA GLY A 123 9.86 12.19 -33.91
C GLY A 123 9.43 11.08 -32.94
N SER A 124 10.24 10.03 -32.81
CA SER A 124 10.03 8.99 -31.80
C SER A 124 11.29 8.18 -31.53
N LEU A 125 11.40 7.61 -30.34
CA LEU A 125 12.44 6.66 -29.94
C LEU A 125 11.87 5.24 -29.91
N ALA A 126 12.65 4.26 -30.36
CA ALA A 126 12.40 2.84 -30.10
C ALA A 126 13.14 2.43 -28.83
N LEU A 127 12.39 1.82 -27.91
CA LEU A 127 12.84 1.53 -26.56
C LEU A 127 13.01 0.02 -26.36
N GLY A 128 13.91 -0.34 -25.47
CA GLY A 128 14.08 -1.71 -25.02
C GLY A 128 14.49 -1.84 -23.56
N VAL A 129 14.48 -3.07 -23.08
CA VAL A 129 15.01 -3.50 -21.78
C VAL A 129 15.87 -4.73 -21.98
N TYR A 130 16.91 -4.89 -21.17
CA TYR A 130 17.73 -6.09 -21.19
C TYR A 130 17.06 -7.25 -20.46
N GLU A 131 17.09 -8.42 -21.07
CA GLU A 131 16.85 -9.72 -20.43
C GLU A 131 18.10 -10.58 -20.66
N GLY A 132 18.94 -10.68 -19.63
CA GLY A 132 20.31 -11.17 -19.82
C GLY A 132 21.07 -10.25 -20.77
N ASP A 133 21.70 -10.81 -21.81
CA ASP A 133 22.41 -10.03 -22.84
C ASP A 133 21.51 -9.58 -24.01
N ALA A 134 20.24 -9.96 -24.01
CA ALA A 134 19.31 -9.67 -25.10
C ALA A 134 18.51 -8.39 -24.83
N LEU A 135 18.61 -7.40 -25.73
CA LEU A 135 17.77 -6.21 -25.67
C LEU A 135 16.40 -6.50 -26.30
N ARG A 136 15.35 -6.58 -25.49
CA ARG A 136 13.97 -6.75 -25.98
C ARG A 136 13.33 -5.42 -26.29
N HIS A 137 12.68 -5.32 -27.44
CA HIS A 137 11.91 -4.14 -27.81
C HIS A 137 10.67 -4.02 -26.91
N VAL A 138 10.35 -2.82 -26.44
CA VAL A 138 9.16 -2.59 -25.58
C VAL A 138 8.24 -1.53 -26.15
N GLY A 139 8.45 -1.14 -27.41
CA GLY A 139 7.63 -0.18 -28.12
C GLY A 139 8.32 1.17 -28.31
N ARG A 140 7.53 2.16 -28.73
CA ARG A 140 8.02 3.47 -29.16
C ARG A 140 7.42 4.59 -28.33
N VAL A 141 8.20 5.65 -28.14
CA VAL A 141 7.75 6.89 -27.49
C VAL A 141 7.91 8.06 -28.44
N GLY A 142 6.81 8.75 -28.75
CA GLY A 142 6.77 9.90 -29.68
C GLY A 142 6.25 11.19 -29.03
N THR A 143 6.10 11.22 -27.71
CA THR A 143 5.59 12.38 -26.96
C THR A 143 6.50 12.67 -25.77
N GLY A 144 6.45 13.90 -25.23
CA GLY A 144 7.27 14.32 -24.09
C GLY A 144 8.59 15.01 -24.46
N PHE A 145 8.83 15.28 -25.75
CA PHE A 145 9.96 16.08 -26.22
C PHE A 145 9.50 17.52 -26.46
N ASP A 146 10.30 18.50 -26.04
CA ASP A 146 10.27 19.83 -26.64
C ASP A 146 11.15 19.87 -27.90
N ALA A 147 11.06 20.95 -28.69
CA ALA A 147 11.79 21.07 -29.95
C ALA A 147 13.32 20.99 -29.75
N ALA A 148 13.84 21.64 -28.70
CA ALA A 148 15.27 21.69 -28.45
C ALA A 148 15.80 20.31 -27.98
N VAL A 149 15.02 19.59 -27.16
CA VAL A 149 15.32 18.21 -26.73
C VAL A 149 15.31 17.28 -27.93
N ALA A 150 14.33 17.40 -28.83
CA ALA A 150 14.22 16.53 -30.01
C ALA A 150 15.40 16.70 -30.98
N GLU A 151 15.91 17.92 -31.15
CA GLU A 151 17.10 18.21 -31.97
C GLU A 151 18.39 17.71 -31.31
N ARG A 152 18.57 17.96 -30.00
CA ARG A 152 19.74 17.44 -29.27
C ARG A 152 19.80 15.91 -29.26
N LEU A 153 18.66 15.25 -29.08
CA LEU A 153 18.58 13.79 -29.18
C LEU A 153 18.95 13.31 -30.58
N PHE A 154 18.50 14.00 -31.62
CA PHE A 154 18.84 13.66 -33.01
C PHE A 154 20.36 13.72 -33.23
N GLU A 155 21.02 14.82 -32.85
CA GLU A 155 22.46 14.98 -33.04
C GLU A 155 23.27 13.90 -32.31
N THR A 156 22.88 13.58 -31.07
CA THR A 156 23.58 12.55 -30.28
C THR A 156 23.36 11.16 -30.87
N LEU A 157 22.10 10.80 -31.18
CA LEU A 157 21.75 9.47 -31.66
C LEU A 157 22.25 9.22 -33.09
N ASP A 158 22.27 10.23 -33.96
CA ASP A 158 22.76 10.08 -35.33
C ASP A 158 24.25 9.73 -35.39
N ARG A 159 25.06 10.24 -34.43
CA ARG A 159 26.48 9.85 -34.27
C ARG A 159 26.69 8.42 -33.77
N MET A 160 25.65 7.80 -33.23
CA MET A 160 25.71 6.46 -32.62
C MET A 160 25.07 5.40 -33.52
N ARG A 161 24.81 5.71 -34.80
CA ARG A 161 24.12 4.81 -35.72
C ARG A 161 24.87 3.52 -35.96
N ILE A 162 24.07 2.47 -36.12
CA ILE A 162 24.50 1.14 -36.53
C ILE A 162 23.58 0.63 -37.63
N GLU A 163 24.10 -0.25 -38.47
CA GLU A 163 23.35 -0.82 -39.60
C GLU A 163 22.42 -1.96 -39.16
N THR A 164 22.78 -2.66 -38.09
CA THR A 164 22.03 -3.81 -37.58
C THR A 164 21.14 -3.43 -36.42
N SER A 165 19.97 -4.06 -36.32
CA SER A 165 19.07 -3.89 -35.16
C SER A 165 19.76 -4.36 -33.88
N PRO A 166 19.76 -3.55 -32.79
CA PRO A 166 20.27 -3.98 -31.50
C PRO A 166 19.25 -4.85 -30.74
N PHE A 167 17.99 -4.89 -31.20
CA PHE A 167 16.96 -5.69 -30.57
C PHE A 167 17.11 -7.18 -30.92
N ALA A 168 16.93 -8.04 -29.92
CA ALA A 168 17.03 -9.49 -30.07
C ALA A 168 15.93 -10.09 -30.97
N GLU A 169 14.79 -9.42 -31.05
CA GLU A 169 13.64 -9.83 -31.85
C GLU A 169 13.63 -9.08 -33.19
N ARG A 170 13.17 -9.73 -34.25
CA ARG A 170 12.91 -9.05 -35.52
C ARG A 170 11.66 -8.18 -35.38
N LEU A 171 11.83 -6.86 -35.49
CA LEU A 171 10.73 -5.91 -35.45
C LEU A 171 9.77 -6.12 -36.62
N GLY A 172 8.47 -5.97 -36.36
CA GLY A 172 7.44 -5.98 -37.42
C GLY A 172 7.58 -4.78 -38.37
N ALA A 173 6.94 -4.86 -39.54
CA ALA A 173 7.06 -3.84 -40.59
C ALA A 173 6.70 -2.41 -40.11
N GLU A 174 5.65 -2.28 -39.30
CA GLU A 174 5.23 -1.00 -38.71
C GLU A 174 6.18 -0.52 -37.61
N GLU A 175 6.73 -1.43 -36.80
CA GLU A 175 7.66 -1.09 -35.71
C GLU A 175 9.01 -0.61 -36.23
N ALA A 176 9.49 -1.25 -37.30
CA ALA A 176 10.74 -0.91 -38.00
C ALA A 176 10.61 0.30 -38.93
N ARG A 177 9.39 0.81 -39.17
CA ARG A 177 9.14 1.87 -40.14
C ARG A 177 9.93 3.13 -39.80
N GLN A 178 10.74 3.57 -40.76
CA GLN A 178 11.62 4.75 -40.68
C GLN A 178 12.58 4.75 -39.48
N LEU A 179 12.80 3.58 -38.87
CA LEU A 179 13.64 3.47 -37.69
C LEU A 179 15.12 3.43 -38.10
N ARG A 180 15.92 4.28 -37.46
CA ARG A 180 17.38 4.30 -37.54
C ARG A 180 17.93 3.71 -36.26
N TYR A 181 18.65 2.60 -36.38
CA TYR A 181 19.20 1.90 -35.23
C TYR A 181 20.44 2.61 -34.69
N VAL A 182 20.64 2.52 -33.38
CA VAL A 182 21.78 3.10 -32.68
C VAL A 182 22.38 2.11 -31.71
N ARG A 183 23.63 2.35 -31.29
CA ARG A 183 24.24 1.60 -30.18
C ARG A 183 23.38 1.74 -28.92
N PRO A 184 22.99 0.63 -28.27
CA PRO A 184 22.08 0.63 -27.12
C PRO A 184 22.80 1.04 -25.83
N GLU A 185 23.33 2.26 -25.81
CA GLU A 185 24.15 2.80 -24.71
C GLU A 185 23.40 3.89 -23.92
N LEU A 186 22.44 4.59 -24.54
CA LEU A 186 21.69 5.66 -23.88
C LEU A 186 20.42 5.15 -23.20
N VAL A 187 20.18 5.66 -22.00
CA VAL A 187 19.00 5.34 -21.19
C VAL A 187 18.06 6.54 -21.15
N ALA A 188 16.78 6.29 -21.42
CA ALA A 188 15.69 7.25 -21.33
C ALA A 188 14.76 6.89 -20.18
N GLU A 189 14.39 7.89 -19.40
CA GLU A 189 13.31 7.77 -18.43
C GLU A 189 11.97 8.09 -19.09
N VAL A 190 11.00 7.20 -18.90
CA VAL A 190 9.72 7.23 -19.60
C VAL A 190 8.60 7.02 -18.60
N GLU A 191 7.59 7.88 -18.67
CA GLU A 191 6.33 7.69 -17.98
C GLU A 191 5.34 6.98 -18.89
N PHE A 192 4.66 5.97 -18.39
CA PHE A 192 3.72 5.16 -19.15
C PHE A 192 2.55 4.69 -18.26
N ARG A 193 1.46 4.24 -18.88
CA ARG A 193 0.22 3.85 -18.19
C ARG A 193 0.13 2.36 -17.87
N GLY A 194 1.20 1.62 -18.13
CA GLY A 194 1.28 0.18 -17.91
C GLY A 194 1.74 -0.60 -19.14
N TRP A 195 1.96 -1.88 -18.92
CA TRP A 195 2.41 -2.86 -19.92
C TRP A 195 1.23 -3.53 -20.62
N THR A 196 1.36 -3.82 -21.91
CA THR A 196 0.43 -4.69 -22.64
C THR A 196 0.72 -6.16 -22.34
N ALA A 197 -0.18 -7.06 -22.75
CA ALA A 197 0.04 -8.51 -22.63
C ALA A 197 1.22 -9.01 -23.48
N ASP A 198 1.56 -8.27 -24.54
CA ASP A 198 2.69 -8.54 -25.43
C ASP A 198 3.95 -7.75 -25.01
N ASP A 199 4.03 -7.35 -23.74
CA ASP A 199 5.18 -6.66 -23.13
C ASP A 199 5.61 -5.36 -23.84
N ARG A 200 4.63 -4.60 -24.34
CA ARG A 200 4.83 -3.24 -24.89
C ARG A 200 4.34 -2.16 -23.92
N LEU A 201 4.92 -0.97 -24.01
CA LEU A 201 4.51 0.20 -23.22
C LEU A 201 3.23 0.82 -23.76
N ARG A 202 2.28 1.13 -22.88
CA ARG A 202 1.02 1.80 -23.24
C ARG A 202 1.06 3.27 -22.84
N HIS A 203 0.81 4.16 -23.82
CA HIS A 203 0.81 5.62 -23.63
C HIS A 203 2.10 6.15 -23.00
N ALA A 204 3.25 5.80 -23.59
CA ALA A 204 4.56 6.26 -23.17
C ALA A 204 4.79 7.74 -23.50
N SER A 205 5.45 8.46 -22.59
CA SER A 205 5.94 9.84 -22.75
C SER A 205 7.35 9.95 -22.20
N PHE A 206 8.25 10.52 -22.99
CA PHE A 206 9.63 10.79 -22.60
C PHE A 206 9.68 11.81 -21.46
N ARG A 207 10.59 11.63 -20.52
CA ARG A 207 10.84 12.55 -19.40
C ARG A 207 12.25 13.09 -19.38
N GLY A 208 13.25 12.30 -19.77
CA GLY A 208 14.64 12.74 -19.81
C GLY A 208 15.60 11.61 -20.15
N LEU A 209 16.88 11.95 -20.38
CA LEU A 209 17.96 10.97 -20.42
C LEU A 209 18.49 10.70 -19.01
N ARG A 210 19.02 9.49 -18.80
CA ARG A 210 19.67 9.04 -17.56
C ARG A 210 21.09 8.62 -17.88
N GLU A 211 22.00 9.57 -17.79
CA GLU A 211 23.44 9.35 -18.03
C GLU A 211 24.13 8.66 -16.84
N ASP A 212 23.46 8.64 -15.69
CA ASP A 212 23.91 8.04 -14.43
C ASP A 212 23.73 6.52 -14.37
N LYS A 213 23.01 5.90 -15.33
CA LYS A 213 22.71 4.47 -15.33
C LYS A 213 23.33 3.76 -16.55
N PRO A 214 24.05 2.64 -16.35
CA PRO A 214 24.55 1.85 -17.47
C PRO A 214 23.39 1.12 -18.17
N ALA A 215 23.35 1.18 -19.50
CA ALA A 215 22.26 0.60 -20.28
C ALA A 215 22.02 -0.89 -19.99
N ARG A 216 23.09 -1.67 -19.75
CA ARG A 216 23.01 -3.12 -19.47
C ARG A 216 22.29 -3.46 -18.16
N GLU A 217 22.16 -2.53 -17.23
CA GLU A 217 21.42 -2.74 -15.97
C GLU A 217 19.92 -2.42 -16.10
N ILE A 218 19.50 -1.87 -17.24
CA ILE A 218 18.11 -1.50 -17.47
C ILE A 218 17.31 -2.74 -17.88
N VAL A 219 16.78 -3.42 -16.87
CA VAL A 219 15.85 -4.53 -17.02
C VAL A 219 14.41 -4.04 -16.90
N ARG A 220 13.45 -4.89 -17.28
CA ARG A 220 12.04 -4.60 -16.99
C ARG A 220 11.84 -4.50 -15.48
N GLU A 221 11.46 -3.33 -15.00
CA GLU A 221 10.89 -3.20 -13.67
C GLU A 221 9.51 -3.85 -13.69
N THR A 222 9.48 -5.11 -13.27
CA THR A 222 8.28 -5.64 -12.66
C THR A 222 8.13 -4.90 -11.33
N PRO A 223 6.92 -4.39 -10.99
CA PRO A 223 6.66 -4.06 -9.61
C PRO A 223 7.00 -5.32 -8.83
N LYS A 224 8.12 -5.29 -8.10
CA LYS A 224 8.39 -6.32 -7.12
C LYS A 224 7.13 -6.27 -6.24
N PRO A 225 6.37 -7.36 -6.07
CA PRO A 225 5.66 -7.49 -4.81
C PRO A 225 6.75 -7.21 -3.79
N ALA A 226 6.60 -6.13 -3.02
CA ALA A 226 7.60 -5.69 -2.04
C ALA A 226 8.13 -6.96 -1.41
N THR A 227 9.40 -7.31 -1.68
CA THR A 227 9.92 -8.68 -1.55
C THR A 227 9.30 -9.27 -0.31
N LEU A 228 8.28 -10.13 -0.50
CA LEU A 228 7.74 -10.90 0.59
C LEU A 228 8.94 -11.76 0.93
N ALA A 229 9.68 -11.32 1.94
CA ALA A 229 10.60 -12.23 2.56
C ALA A 229 9.80 -13.49 2.85
N LYS A 230 10.47 -14.64 2.71
CA LYS A 230 9.89 -15.97 2.92
C LYS A 230 8.77 -15.85 3.97
N PRO A 231 7.51 -16.18 3.62
CA PRO A 231 6.38 -15.97 4.51
C PRO A 231 6.79 -16.48 5.88
N GLN A 232 6.72 -15.63 6.89
CA GLN A 232 7.18 -15.98 8.21
C GLN A 232 6.27 -17.13 8.68
N ARG A 233 6.83 -18.33 8.76
CA ARG A 233 6.08 -19.51 9.13
C ARG A 233 6.11 -19.59 10.65
N ARG A 234 4.93 -19.53 11.28
CA ARG A 234 4.78 -19.95 12.67
C ARG A 234 5.06 -21.45 12.79
N SER A 235 5.72 -21.86 13.87
CA SER A 235 5.95 -23.28 14.18
C SER A 235 4.93 -23.84 15.18
N VAL A 236 4.24 -22.94 15.89
CA VAL A 236 3.25 -23.27 16.93
C VAL A 236 1.94 -23.76 16.31
N LYS A 237 1.47 -24.93 16.75
CA LYS A 237 0.14 -25.46 16.39
C LYS A 237 -0.90 -24.96 17.40
N LEU A 238 -1.92 -24.26 16.91
CA LEU A 238 -3.01 -23.76 17.75
C LEU A 238 -4.03 -24.86 18.08
N THR A 239 -4.61 -24.78 19.28
CA THR A 239 -5.78 -25.59 19.65
C THR A 239 -7.06 -24.78 19.46
N HIS A 240 -8.13 -25.46 19.00
CA HIS A 240 -9.40 -24.83 18.64
C HIS A 240 -9.21 -23.61 17.69
N PRO A 241 -8.56 -23.81 16.52
CA PRO A 241 -8.31 -22.72 15.56
C PRO A 241 -9.59 -22.04 15.07
N ASP A 242 -10.69 -22.79 14.98
CA ASP A 242 -11.98 -22.30 14.51
C ASP A 242 -12.79 -21.53 15.57
N ARG A 243 -12.25 -21.37 16.79
CA ARG A 243 -12.92 -20.58 17.84
C ARG A 243 -13.10 -19.14 17.36
N LEU A 244 -14.32 -18.63 17.37
CA LEU A 244 -14.64 -17.25 17.01
C LEU A 244 -14.27 -16.30 18.16
N TYR A 245 -13.49 -15.27 17.85
CA TYR A 245 -13.18 -14.18 18.79
C TYR A 245 -13.96 -12.90 18.48
N TRP A 246 -14.22 -12.62 17.19
CA TRP A 246 -15.16 -11.59 16.75
C TRP A 246 -16.26 -12.26 15.92
N PRO A 247 -17.37 -12.70 16.55
CA PRO A 247 -18.43 -13.42 15.84
C PRO A 247 -19.07 -12.61 14.72
N ASP A 248 -19.28 -11.31 14.94
CA ASP A 248 -19.93 -10.41 13.97
C ASP A 248 -19.07 -10.22 12.70
N ASP A 249 -17.76 -10.26 12.85
CA ASP A 249 -16.79 -10.15 11.75
C ASP A 249 -16.32 -11.52 11.22
N GLY A 250 -16.75 -12.62 11.84
CA GLY A 250 -16.32 -13.98 11.51
C GLY A 250 -14.84 -14.26 11.77
N VAL A 251 -14.16 -13.47 12.63
CA VAL A 251 -12.73 -13.63 12.89
C VAL A 251 -12.50 -14.71 13.94
N THR A 252 -11.77 -15.76 13.54
CA THR A 252 -11.40 -16.90 14.38
C THR A 252 -10.03 -16.70 15.05
N LYS A 253 -9.69 -17.59 15.99
CA LYS A 253 -8.34 -17.69 16.57
C LYS A 253 -7.28 -17.88 15.48
N GLU A 254 -7.58 -18.71 14.48
CA GLU A 254 -6.71 -18.89 13.31
C GLU A 254 -6.54 -17.59 12.52
N GLY A 255 -7.64 -16.89 12.25
CA GLY A 255 -7.61 -15.60 11.55
C GLY A 255 -6.78 -14.54 12.29
N LEU A 256 -6.89 -14.48 13.62
CA LEU A 256 -6.05 -13.60 14.44
C LEU A 256 -4.56 -13.95 14.33
N ALA A 257 -4.24 -15.25 14.33
CA ALA A 257 -2.87 -15.71 14.21
C ALA A 257 -2.29 -15.41 12.82
N ASP A 258 -3.07 -15.64 11.76
CA ASP A 258 -2.69 -15.33 10.38
C ASP A 258 -2.44 -13.82 10.19
N TYR A 259 -3.30 -12.98 10.78
CA TYR A 259 -3.10 -11.54 10.83
C TYR A 259 -1.76 -11.17 11.48
N TYR A 260 -1.46 -11.72 12.65
CA TYR A 260 -0.19 -11.44 13.33
C TYR A 260 1.03 -11.96 12.58
N VAL A 261 0.91 -13.07 11.85
CA VAL A 261 1.95 -13.55 10.94
C VAL A 261 2.18 -12.55 9.79
N GLU A 262 1.11 -12.02 9.20
CA GLU A 262 1.18 -11.02 8.12
C GLU A 262 1.87 -9.73 8.59
N ILE A 263 1.51 -9.24 9.78
CA ILE A 263 2.02 -7.96 10.30
C ILE A 263 3.27 -8.10 11.18
N TRP A 264 3.83 -9.31 11.37
CA TRP A 264 4.90 -9.56 12.35
C TRP A 264 6.07 -8.58 12.23
N ARG A 265 6.51 -8.29 10.99
CA ARG A 265 7.60 -7.33 10.70
C ARG A 265 7.32 -5.91 11.18
N HIS A 266 6.05 -5.52 11.22
CA HIS A 266 5.62 -4.19 11.63
C HIS A 266 5.39 -4.11 13.12
N ILE A 267 4.88 -5.17 13.76
CA ILE A 267 4.60 -5.17 15.21
C ILE A 267 5.81 -5.54 16.06
N ALA A 268 6.69 -6.43 15.58
CA ALA A 268 7.81 -6.97 16.36
C ALA A 268 8.68 -5.89 17.04
N PRO A 269 9.10 -4.80 16.36
CA PRO A 269 9.91 -3.75 16.98
C PRO A 269 9.27 -3.10 18.22
N PHE A 270 7.94 -3.19 18.35
CA PHE A 270 7.19 -2.51 19.40
C PHE A 270 6.83 -3.40 20.60
N ILE A 271 6.93 -4.73 20.45
CA ILE A 271 6.52 -5.70 21.49
C ILE A 271 7.64 -6.66 21.92
N VAL A 272 8.63 -6.91 21.06
CA VAL A 272 9.72 -7.83 21.37
C VAL A 272 10.64 -7.23 22.42
N GLY A 273 11.03 -8.06 23.40
CA GLY A 273 11.99 -7.66 24.43
C GLY A 273 11.42 -6.64 25.41
N ARG A 274 10.10 -6.63 25.62
CA ARG A 274 9.42 -5.71 26.55
C ARG A 274 8.54 -6.47 27.53
N PRO A 275 8.35 -5.96 28.76
CA PRO A 275 7.23 -6.37 29.60
C PRO A 275 5.91 -6.02 28.90
N LEU A 276 4.94 -6.93 28.98
CA LEU A 276 3.63 -6.82 28.37
C LEU A 276 2.55 -6.97 29.44
N ALA A 277 1.57 -6.07 29.41
CA ALA A 277 0.25 -6.32 29.97
C ALA A 277 -0.67 -6.82 28.85
N LEU A 278 -1.51 -7.80 29.12
CA LEU A 278 -2.29 -8.50 28.12
C LEU A 278 -3.77 -8.42 28.47
N LEU A 279 -4.64 -8.08 27.51
CA LEU A 279 -6.07 -8.30 27.66
C LEU A 279 -6.42 -9.65 27.06
N ARG A 280 -6.93 -10.56 27.89
CA ARG A 280 -7.32 -11.91 27.49
C ARG A 280 -8.83 -12.02 27.44
N CYS A 281 -9.32 -12.58 26.34
CA CYS A 281 -10.74 -12.83 26.11
C CYS A 281 -10.93 -14.28 25.64
N PRO A 282 -10.93 -15.27 26.56
CA PRO A 282 -10.97 -16.69 26.21
C PRO A 282 -12.14 -17.08 25.29
N ASP A 283 -13.29 -16.44 25.47
CA ASP A 283 -14.52 -16.72 24.74
C ASP A 283 -14.84 -15.64 23.69
N GLY A 284 -13.84 -14.83 23.31
CA GLY A 284 -13.98 -13.73 22.36
C GLY A 284 -14.46 -12.43 23.00
N VAL A 285 -14.66 -11.40 22.17
CA VAL A 285 -14.93 -10.03 22.63
C VAL A 285 -16.29 -9.85 23.31
N GLY A 286 -17.23 -10.78 23.11
CA GLY A 286 -18.52 -10.80 23.80
C GLY A 286 -18.50 -11.52 25.16
N GLY A 287 -17.39 -12.17 25.51
CA GLY A 287 -17.23 -12.91 26.76
C GLY A 287 -16.53 -12.10 27.86
N GLU A 288 -16.12 -12.80 28.92
CA GLU A 288 -15.31 -12.19 29.99
C GLU A 288 -13.91 -11.81 29.48
N ALA A 289 -13.50 -10.58 29.76
CA ALA A 289 -12.18 -10.06 29.46
C ALA A 289 -11.46 -9.68 30.75
N PHE A 290 -10.17 -10.02 30.85
CA PHE A 290 -9.36 -9.68 32.02
C PHE A 290 -7.92 -9.33 31.66
N PHE A 291 -7.33 -8.44 32.45
CA PHE A 291 -5.93 -8.04 32.30
C PHE A 291 -4.99 -9.01 33.00
N GLN A 292 -3.86 -9.30 32.35
CA GLN A 292 -2.83 -10.19 32.88
C GLN A 292 -1.43 -9.71 32.52
N LYS A 293 -0.59 -9.49 33.55
CA LYS A 293 0.82 -9.09 33.42
C LYS A 293 1.81 -10.12 33.97
N HIS A 294 1.38 -10.98 34.90
CA HIS A 294 2.19 -12.03 35.51
C HIS A 294 1.96 -13.41 34.89
N ALA A 295 2.94 -14.29 35.03
CA ALA A 295 2.90 -15.68 34.61
C ALA A 295 1.63 -16.42 35.09
N TRP A 296 1.23 -17.49 34.38
CA TRP A 296 0.11 -18.34 34.81
C TRP A 296 0.36 -19.82 34.56
N LYS A 297 -0.55 -20.64 35.09
CA LYS A 297 -0.50 -22.09 34.93
C LYS A 297 -0.62 -22.49 33.46
N ARG A 298 0.31 -23.33 32.99
CA ARG A 298 0.39 -23.83 31.60
C ARG A 298 0.67 -22.73 30.57
N LEU A 299 1.57 -21.82 30.90
CA LEU A 299 2.15 -20.86 29.96
C LEU A 299 2.82 -21.59 28.79
N ASP A 300 2.66 -21.06 27.58
CA ASP A 300 3.39 -21.57 26.40
C ASP A 300 4.90 -21.36 26.59
N ARG A 301 5.70 -22.37 26.23
CA ARG A 301 7.17 -22.36 26.42
C ARG A 301 7.88 -21.25 25.64
N ASN A 302 7.25 -20.71 24.60
CA ASN A 302 7.82 -19.66 23.76
C ASN A 302 7.60 -18.26 24.36
N ILE A 303 6.74 -18.14 25.38
CA ILE A 303 6.53 -16.89 26.10
C ILE A 303 7.70 -16.64 27.05
N VAL A 304 8.17 -15.40 27.10
CA VAL A 304 9.27 -14.98 27.97
C VAL A 304 8.72 -14.62 29.34
N LEU A 305 9.44 -15.05 30.37
CA LEU A 305 9.23 -14.61 31.73
C LEU A 305 10.41 -13.76 32.18
N ALA A 306 10.12 -12.55 32.65
CA ALA A 306 11.12 -11.62 33.14
C ALA A 306 10.79 -11.22 34.57
N LYS A 307 11.78 -11.30 35.46
CA LYS A 307 11.64 -10.79 36.83
C LYS A 307 12.01 -9.32 36.85
N ASP A 308 11.16 -8.51 37.46
CA ASP A 308 11.48 -7.11 37.73
C ASP A 308 12.65 -7.06 38.74
N PRO A 309 13.77 -6.39 38.41
CA PRO A 309 14.89 -6.24 39.34
C PRO A 309 14.55 -5.46 40.61
N LYS A 310 13.58 -4.54 40.58
CA LYS A 310 13.16 -3.74 41.74
C LYS A 310 12.18 -4.48 42.64
N GLU A 311 11.43 -5.42 42.07
CA GLU A 311 10.41 -6.21 42.78
C GLU A 311 10.65 -7.71 42.60
N PRO A 312 11.81 -8.25 43.03
CA PRO A 312 12.22 -9.62 42.73
C PRO A 312 11.36 -10.69 43.41
N SER A 313 10.55 -10.29 44.40
CA SER A 313 9.57 -11.14 45.09
C SER A 313 8.24 -11.27 44.34
N GLU A 314 7.95 -10.40 43.37
CA GLU A 314 6.74 -10.51 42.55
C GLU A 314 6.84 -11.65 41.52
N GLU A 315 5.68 -12.08 41.04
CA GLU A 315 5.61 -13.07 39.98
C GLU A 315 6.20 -12.52 38.67
N PRO A 316 6.92 -13.34 37.88
CA PRO A 316 7.55 -12.88 36.64
C PRO A 316 6.54 -12.27 35.67
N LEU A 317 6.94 -11.14 35.07
CA LEU A 317 6.21 -10.45 34.01
C LEU A 317 6.36 -11.18 32.68
N ILE A 318 5.39 -10.96 31.80
CA ILE A 318 5.31 -11.62 30.49
C ILE A 318 5.98 -10.78 29.41
N GLY A 319 6.66 -11.44 28.48
CA GLY A 319 7.20 -10.83 27.26
C GLY A 319 7.26 -11.81 26.08
N VAL A 320 7.70 -11.32 24.91
CA VAL A 320 7.94 -12.16 23.73
C VAL A 320 9.32 -11.86 23.12
N ARG A 321 9.94 -12.86 22.50
CA ARG A 321 11.23 -12.75 21.79
C ARG A 321 11.09 -12.83 20.28
N ASP A 322 10.10 -13.55 19.80
CA ASP A 322 9.91 -13.89 18.40
C ASP A 322 8.43 -14.13 18.07
N LEU A 323 8.18 -14.53 16.82
CA LEU A 323 6.84 -14.81 16.31
C LEU A 323 6.18 -15.97 17.05
N ASP A 324 6.93 -17.00 17.45
CA ASP A 324 6.37 -18.15 18.16
C ASP A 324 5.93 -17.77 19.58
N GLY A 325 6.64 -16.85 20.24
CA GLY A 325 6.18 -16.22 21.47
C GLY A 325 4.85 -15.47 21.30
N LEU A 326 4.70 -14.71 20.21
CA LEU A 326 3.44 -14.05 19.86
C LEU A 326 2.30 -15.07 19.58
N MET A 327 2.60 -16.18 18.91
CA MET A 327 1.62 -17.26 18.72
C MET A 327 1.22 -17.91 20.05
N GLY A 328 2.13 -18.00 21.02
CA GLY A 328 1.81 -18.40 22.39
C GLY A 328 0.79 -17.48 23.05
N LEU A 329 0.85 -16.16 22.79
CA LEU A 329 -0.15 -15.21 23.26
C LEU A 329 -1.52 -15.45 22.60
N VAL A 330 -1.56 -15.63 21.27
CA VAL A 330 -2.79 -15.93 20.53
C VAL A 330 -3.44 -17.23 21.00
N GLN A 331 -2.63 -18.27 21.19
CA GLN A 331 -3.05 -19.56 21.74
C GLN A 331 -3.72 -19.39 23.12
N SER A 332 -3.23 -18.41 23.90
CA SER A 332 -3.70 -18.07 25.24
C SER A 332 -4.86 -17.06 25.25
N ALA A 333 -5.47 -16.79 24.10
CA ALA A 333 -6.60 -15.87 23.94
C ALA A 333 -6.31 -14.42 24.31
N VAL A 334 -5.07 -13.98 24.08
CA VAL A 334 -4.70 -12.56 24.16
C VAL A 334 -5.21 -11.86 22.92
N LEU A 335 -6.12 -10.89 23.09
CA LEU A 335 -6.63 -10.08 21.99
C LEU A 335 -5.96 -8.70 21.92
N GLU A 336 -5.50 -8.18 23.06
CA GLU A 336 -4.75 -6.92 23.12
C GLU A 336 -3.42 -7.08 23.83
N ILE A 337 -2.39 -6.43 23.28
CA ILE A 337 -1.02 -6.44 23.79
C ILE A 337 -0.64 -5.01 24.14
N HIS A 338 -0.36 -4.77 25.41
CA HIS A 338 -0.02 -3.47 25.98
C HIS A 338 1.45 -3.47 26.40
N PRO A 339 2.38 -3.09 25.49
CA PRO A 339 3.79 -3.13 25.78
C PRO A 339 4.23 -1.92 26.60
N TRP A 340 5.18 -2.12 27.52
CA TRP A 340 5.79 -1.03 28.28
C TRP A 340 6.57 -0.06 27.37
N GLY A 341 6.74 1.19 27.82
CA GLY A 341 7.56 2.18 27.12
C GLY A 341 9.07 1.96 27.23
N SER A 342 9.51 1.03 28.08
CA SER A 342 10.90 0.60 28.23
C SER A 342 11.09 -0.86 27.76
N THR A 343 12.31 -1.36 27.84
CA THR A 343 12.66 -2.73 27.41
C THR A 343 13.10 -3.57 28.60
N LEU A 344 13.18 -4.88 28.40
CA LEU A 344 13.74 -5.81 29.40
C LEU A 344 15.24 -5.58 29.66
N ALA A 345 15.94 -4.88 28.76
CA ALA A 345 17.36 -4.57 28.89
C ALA A 345 17.60 -3.36 29.81
N ASP A 346 16.69 -2.38 29.79
CA ASP A 346 16.71 -1.21 30.67
C ASP A 346 15.25 -0.82 30.97
N TRP A 347 14.83 -1.10 32.20
CA TRP A 347 13.44 -0.96 32.65
C TRP A 347 13.09 0.49 33.00
N GLU A 348 14.09 1.28 33.36
CA GLU A 348 13.95 2.61 33.94
C GLU A 348 14.08 3.72 32.90
N ARG A 349 14.75 3.43 31.77
CA ARG A 349 14.94 4.38 30.68
C ARG A 349 14.07 4.02 29.48
N PRO A 350 12.90 4.67 29.31
CA PRO A 350 12.04 4.40 28.17
C PRO A 350 12.67 4.85 26.85
N ASP A 351 12.34 4.13 25.79
CA ASP A 351 12.70 4.46 24.41
C ASP A 351 11.51 5.01 23.61
N ARG A 352 10.40 5.28 24.29
CA ARG A 352 9.22 5.95 23.71
C ARG A 352 8.36 6.61 24.78
N ILE A 353 7.65 7.65 24.36
CA ILE A 353 6.52 8.24 25.08
C ILE A 353 5.26 8.13 24.25
N VAL A 354 4.13 8.00 24.94
CA VAL A 354 2.81 7.93 24.34
C VAL A 354 1.95 8.98 25.02
N MET A 355 1.53 9.97 24.24
CA MET A 355 0.50 10.92 24.65
C MET A 355 -0.86 10.33 24.27
N ASP A 356 -1.63 9.93 25.27
CA ASP A 356 -2.94 9.32 25.07
C ASP A 356 -4.03 10.40 25.04
N LEU A 357 -4.72 10.49 23.91
CA LEU A 357 -5.84 11.41 23.71
C LEU A 357 -7.14 10.62 23.80
N ASP A 358 -7.69 10.59 25.01
CA ASP A 358 -8.92 9.87 25.33
C ASP A 358 -10.12 10.85 25.43
N PRO A 359 -10.98 10.91 24.40
CA PRO A 359 -12.13 11.82 24.40
C PRO A 359 -13.24 11.38 25.35
N GLY A 360 -13.81 12.35 26.08
CA GLY A 360 -15.09 12.16 26.77
C GLY A 360 -16.25 11.95 25.79
N GLU A 361 -17.38 11.44 26.28
CA GLU A 361 -18.51 10.94 25.46
C GLU A 361 -19.02 11.93 24.40
N ASP A 362 -19.00 13.24 24.69
CA ASP A 362 -19.52 14.29 23.81
C ASP A 362 -18.44 15.00 22.97
N THR A 363 -17.20 14.49 22.98
CA THR A 363 -16.10 15.12 22.25
C THR A 363 -16.20 14.77 20.76
N PRO A 364 -16.36 15.75 19.86
CA PRO A 364 -16.43 15.46 18.44
C PRO A 364 -15.08 14.95 17.93
N TRP A 365 -15.10 13.98 17.01
CA TRP A 365 -13.89 13.40 16.45
C TRP A 365 -12.93 14.43 15.83
N THR A 366 -13.48 15.50 15.25
CA THR A 366 -12.69 16.63 14.73
C THR A 366 -11.86 17.33 15.80
N ALA A 367 -12.35 17.41 17.04
CA ALA A 367 -11.59 17.95 18.17
C ALA A 367 -10.45 17.02 18.58
N VAL A 368 -10.65 15.70 18.51
CA VAL A 368 -9.60 14.69 18.79
C VAL A 368 -8.49 14.78 17.74
N ILE A 369 -8.83 14.93 16.46
CA ILE A 369 -7.86 15.17 15.37
C ILE A 369 -7.09 16.48 15.61
N ALA A 370 -7.79 17.56 15.95
CA ALA A 370 -7.16 18.84 16.23
C ALA A 370 -6.19 18.76 17.43
N ALA A 371 -6.59 18.07 18.50
CA ALA A 371 -5.74 17.81 19.65
C ALA A 371 -4.49 16.99 19.28
N ALA A 372 -4.63 15.98 18.41
CA ALA A 372 -3.49 15.20 17.93
C ALA A 372 -2.51 16.02 17.08
N GLN A 373 -3.03 16.91 16.22
CA GLN A 373 -2.21 17.82 15.42
C GLN A 373 -1.48 18.85 16.31
N GLU A 374 -2.15 19.38 17.32
CA GLU A 374 -1.55 20.30 18.29
C GLU A 374 -0.48 19.60 19.14
N MET A 375 -0.75 18.37 19.61
CA MET A 375 0.23 17.57 20.34
C MET A 375 1.47 17.28 19.50
N ARG A 376 1.27 16.92 18.22
CA ARG A 376 2.35 16.74 17.25
C ARG A 376 3.20 18.02 17.13
N ARG A 377 2.57 19.18 16.96
CA ARG A 377 3.29 20.47 16.84
C ARG A 377 4.15 20.74 18.08
N ARG A 378 3.61 20.54 19.29
CA ARG A 378 4.36 20.75 20.55
C ARG A 378 5.55 19.82 20.70
N LEU A 379 5.39 18.54 20.33
CA LEU A 379 6.48 17.57 20.34
C LEU A 379 7.57 17.96 19.33
N GLU A 380 7.18 18.35 18.10
CA GLU A 380 8.12 18.80 17.07
C GLU A 380 8.86 20.09 17.49
N GLU A 381 8.19 21.04 18.14
CA GLU A 381 8.80 22.26 18.72
C GLU A 381 9.79 21.94 19.84
N ALA A 382 9.55 20.89 20.61
CA ALA A 382 10.48 20.37 21.62
C ALA A 382 11.62 19.53 21.01
N GLY A 383 11.70 19.41 19.68
CA GLY A 383 12.73 18.65 18.96
C GLY A 383 12.48 17.14 18.90
N LEU A 384 11.27 16.70 19.22
CA LEU A 384 10.86 15.29 19.19
C LEU A 384 10.10 14.94 17.90
N SER A 385 10.27 13.72 17.42
CA SER A 385 9.48 13.20 16.30
C SER A 385 8.14 12.67 16.78
N ALA A 386 7.03 13.04 16.15
CA ALA A 386 5.70 12.61 16.58
C ALA A 386 4.97 11.80 15.50
N PHE A 387 4.46 10.64 15.89
CA PHE A 387 3.71 9.72 15.04
C PHE A 387 2.35 9.42 15.67
N VAL A 388 1.29 9.39 14.86
CA VAL A 388 -0.06 9.08 15.36
C VAL A 388 -0.42 7.63 15.07
N LYS A 389 -1.12 6.98 16.00
CA LYS A 389 -1.85 5.73 15.76
C LYS A 389 -3.22 5.79 16.43
N THR A 390 -4.18 5.04 15.91
CA THR A 390 -5.47 4.84 16.59
C THR A 390 -5.26 4.07 17.89
N SER A 391 -6.09 4.34 18.90
CA SER A 391 -6.06 3.53 20.14
C SER A 391 -6.71 2.17 19.96
N GLY A 392 -7.65 2.06 19.01
CA GLY A 392 -8.55 0.92 18.84
C GLY A 392 -9.92 1.15 19.48
N GLY A 393 -10.04 2.18 20.33
CA GLY A 393 -11.30 2.70 20.85
C GLY A 393 -11.66 4.05 20.24
N LYS A 394 -12.08 5.00 21.08
CA LYS A 394 -12.52 6.34 20.66
C LYS A 394 -11.39 7.36 20.50
N GLY A 395 -10.15 7.01 20.86
CA GLY A 395 -9.03 7.94 21.02
C GLY A 395 -7.89 7.79 20.01
N LEU A 396 -6.88 8.64 20.18
CA LEU A 396 -5.63 8.62 19.40
C LEU A 396 -4.42 8.60 20.33
N HIS A 397 -3.38 7.87 19.94
CA HIS A 397 -2.08 7.95 20.60
C HIS A 397 -1.13 8.77 19.72
N VAL A 398 -0.49 9.79 20.30
CA VAL A 398 0.64 10.48 19.67
C VAL A 398 1.91 9.98 20.33
N VAL A 399 2.71 9.22 19.57
CA VAL A 399 3.88 8.50 20.04
C VAL A 399 5.14 9.19 19.56
N SER A 400 6.09 9.42 20.46
CA SER A 400 7.45 9.85 20.11
C SER A 400 8.46 8.80 20.53
N PRO A 401 9.34 8.31 19.63
CA PRO A 401 10.50 7.55 20.03
C PRO A 401 11.48 8.44 20.79
N LEU A 402 12.20 7.84 21.74
CA LEU A 402 13.24 8.50 22.54
C LEU A 402 14.53 7.70 22.45
N ALA A 403 15.67 8.39 22.52
CA ALA A 403 16.90 7.73 22.95
C ALA A 403 16.75 7.42 24.46
N PRO A 404 17.03 6.19 24.93
CA PRO A 404 16.84 5.79 26.33
C PRO A 404 17.94 6.36 27.24
N LEU A 405 17.95 7.69 27.39
CA LEU A 405 18.93 8.44 28.18
C LEU A 405 18.32 8.99 29.48
N ALA A 406 17.02 9.31 29.46
CA ALA A 406 16.28 9.83 30.60
C ALA A 406 15.53 8.71 31.32
N GLU A 407 15.44 8.79 32.64
CA GLU A 407 14.64 7.87 33.46
C GLU A 407 13.17 8.31 33.54
N TRP A 408 12.29 7.37 33.91
CA TRP A 408 10.84 7.60 34.00
C TRP A 408 10.42 8.88 34.72
N PRO A 409 10.99 9.30 35.87
CA PRO A 409 10.56 10.53 36.54
C PRO A 409 10.73 11.78 35.66
N ALA A 410 11.85 11.88 34.93
CA ALA A 410 12.11 13.01 34.03
C ALA A 410 11.17 12.98 32.82
N VAL A 411 10.94 11.79 32.26
CA VAL A 411 10.04 11.60 31.12
C VAL A 411 8.59 11.92 31.49
N LYS A 412 8.13 11.48 32.66
CA LYS A 412 6.78 11.77 33.18
C LYS A 412 6.59 13.25 33.54
N ALA A 413 7.65 13.96 33.90
CA ALA A 413 7.58 15.40 34.17
C ALA A 413 7.51 16.23 32.87
N PHE A 414 7.94 15.68 31.74
CA PHE A 414 7.83 16.30 30.42
C PHE A 414 6.41 16.17 29.82
N THR A 415 5.77 15.02 30.04
CA THR A 415 4.40 14.73 29.60
C THR A 415 3.36 15.40 30.48
#